data_AF-A0A822AUR3-F1
#
_entry.id   AF-A0A822AUR3-F1
#
_cell.length_a   1.000
_cell.length_b   1.000
_cell.length_c   1.000
_cell.angle_alpha   90.00
_cell.angle_beta   90.00
_cell.angle_gamma   90.00
#
_symmetry.space_group_name_H-M   'P 1'
#
loop_
_entity.id
_entity.type
_entity.pdbx_description
1 polymer ?
#
loop_
_entity_poly.entity_id
_entity_poly.type
_entity_poly.pdbx_seq_one_letter_code
_entity_poly.pdbx_strand_id
1 'polypeptide(L)' 'MSMVKKILLDILLPNGCVIIVECEEDMILDKIKQNTLSCIQRQTPFNNLVHDQKNYYLESVTSSAQIIPLYDEQIKLNEL' A
#
# COMPACT_ATOMS: atom_id res chain seq x y z
N MET A 1 20.92 15.96 9.17
CA MET A 1 19.63 15.48 8.63
C MET A 1 19.90 14.15 7.95
N SER A 2 19.32 13.06 8.47
CA SER A 2 19.37 11.77 7.77
C SER A 2 18.53 11.87 6.50
N MET A 3 19.03 11.35 5.38
CA MET A 3 18.28 11.31 4.13
C MET A 3 17.11 10.33 4.30
N VAL A 4 15.87 10.79 4.07
CA VAL A 4 14.70 9.90 4.04
C VAL A 4 14.81 9.03 2.80
N LYS A 5 14.88 7.72 2.98
CA LYS A 5 14.93 6.78 1.86
C LYS A 5 13.53 6.57 1.30
N LYS A 6 13.46 6.60 -0.03
CA LYS A 6 12.23 6.37 -0.80
C LYS A 6 12.26 4.99 -1.43
N ILE A 7 11.12 4.32 -1.41
CA ILE A 7 10.89 2.98 -1.96
C ILE A 7 9.71 3.06 -2.94
N LEU A 8 9.81 2.33 -4.05
CA LEU A 8 8.67 2.09 -4.94
C LEU A 8 8.03 0.76 -4.54
N LEU A 9 6.75 0.79 -4.17
CA LEU A 9 5.97 -0.39 -3.81
C LEU A 9 4.98 -0.74 -4.92
N ASP A 10 4.99 -2.01 -5.32
CA ASP A 10 3.94 -2.59 -6.16
C ASP A 10 2.71 -2.89 -5.30
N ILE A 11 1.61 -2.19 -5.55
CA ILE A 11 0.34 -2.40 -4.87
C ILE A 11 -0.62 -3.11 -5.82
N LEU A 12 -0.97 -4.34 -5.45
CA LEU A 12 -1.97 -5.14 -6.16
C LEU A 12 -3.36 -4.75 -5.67
N LEU A 13 -4.22 -4.36 -6.62
CA LEU A 13 -5.56 -3.89 -6.34
C LEU A 13 -6.59 -5.01 -6.51
N PRO A 14 -7.72 -4.95 -5.78
CA PRO A 14 -8.78 -5.95 -5.87
C PRO A 14 -9.44 -6.02 -7.26
N ASN A 15 -9.28 -4.98 -8.08
CA ASN A 15 -9.75 -4.95 -9.47
C ASN A 15 -8.75 -5.57 -10.47
N GLY A 16 -7.66 -6.19 -9.99
CA GLY A 16 -6.65 -6.86 -10.80
C GLY A 16 -5.57 -5.94 -11.41
N CYS A 17 -5.63 -4.63 -11.13
CA CYS A 17 -4.57 -3.71 -11.53
C CYS A 17 -3.39 -3.76 -10.56
N VAL A 18 -2.19 -3.45 -11.06
CA VAL A 18 -1.01 -3.18 -10.24
C VAL A 18 -0.65 -1.72 -10.42
N ILE A 19 -0.43 -1.00 -9.31
CA ILE A 19 0.06 0.37 -9.33
C ILE A 19 1.38 0.45 -8.55
N ILE A 20 2.24 1.38 -8.95
CA ILE A 20 3.49 1.65 -8.25
C ILE A 20 3.31 2.91 -7.44
N VAL A 21 3.53 2.82 -6.13
CA VAL A 21 3.44 3.96 -5.20
C VAL A 21 4.82 4.27 -4.64
N GLU A 22 5.25 5.52 -4.75
CA GLU A 22 6.46 5.99 -4.06
C GLU A 22 6.13 6.26 -2.59
N CYS A 23 6.86 5.60 -1.69
CA CYS A 23 6.70 5.68 -0.25
C CYS A 23 8.02 6.05 0.43
N GLU A 24 7.93 6.64 1.61
CA GLU A 24 9.07 6.79 2.52
C GLU A 24 9.16 5.56 3.42
N GLU A 25 10.38 5.14 3.78
CA GLU A 25 10.61 3.94 4.60
C GLU A 25 9.89 3.98 5.96
N ASP A 26 9.70 5.16 6.55
CA ASP A 26 9.04 5.35 7.84
C ASP A 26 7.55 5.70 7.73
N MET A 27 6.97 5.61 6.53
CA MET A 27 5.55 5.85 6.29
C MET A 27 4.70 4.72 6.89
N ILE A 28 3.62 5.10 7.58
CA ILE A 28 2.65 4.13 8.13
C ILE A 28 1.74 3.55 7.04
N LEU A 29 1.28 2.32 7.24
CA LEU A 29 0.44 1.59 6.27
C LEU A 29 -0.87 2.30 5.93
N ASP A 30 -1.54 2.94 6.89
CA ASP A 30 -2.76 3.74 6.62
C ASP A 30 -2.47 4.84 5.59
N LYS A 31 -1.31 5.48 5.71
CA LYS A 31 -0.92 6.55 4.77
C LYS A 31 -0.61 5.98 3.38
N ILE A 32 0.01 4.81 3.32
CA ILE A 32 0.25 4.11 2.05
C ILE A 32 -1.09 3.78 1.37
N LYS A 33 -2.07 3.24 2.10
CA LYS A 33 -3.42 2.97 1.57
C LYS A 33 -4.12 4.23 1.03
N GLN A 34 -4.03 5.35 1.77
CA GLN A 34 -4.58 6.63 1.31
C GLN A 34 -3.93 7.09 0.00
N ASN A 35 -2.59 7.00 -0.09
CA ASN A 35 -1.85 7.37 -1.28
C ASN A 35 -2.25 6.48 -2.48
N THR A 36 -2.32 5.16 -2.27
CA THR A 36 -2.79 4.17 -3.25
C THR A 36 -4.14 4.56 -3.84
N LEU A 37 -5.14 4.86 -3.01
CA LEU A 37 -6.47 5.25 -3.50
C LEU A 37 -6.47 6.56 -4.28
N SER A 38 -5.65 7.53 -3.86
CA SER A 38 -5.49 8.77 -4.59
C SER A 38 -4.90 8.56 -5.99
N CYS A 39 -4.04 7.55 -6.17
CA CYS A 39 -3.50 7.14 -7.47
C CYS A 39 -4.57 6.43 -8.32
N ILE A 40 -5.38 5.54 -7.72
CA ILE A 40 -6.47 4.81 -8.40
C ILE A 40 -7.45 5.77 -9.05
N GLN A 41 -7.94 6.75 -8.29
CA GLN A 41 -8.97 7.68 -8.76
C GLN A 41 -8.54 8.48 -9.99
N ARG A 42 -7.24 8.69 -10.17
CA ARG A 42 -6.70 9.52 -11.25
C ARG A 42 -6.41 8.73 -12.52
N GLN A 43 -6.02 7.46 -12.41
CA GLN A 43 -5.20 6.83 -13.46
C GLN A 43 -5.46 5.35 -13.74
N THR A 44 -6.30 4.64 -12.97
CA THR A 44 -6.46 3.18 -13.18
C THR A 44 -7.77 2.79 -13.89
N PRO A 45 -7.73 1.86 -14.85
CA PRO A 45 -8.93 1.19 -15.37
C PRO A 45 -9.75 0.56 -14.24
N PHE A 46 -11.07 0.42 -14.46
CA PHE A 46 -11.98 -0.24 -13.53
C PHE A 46 -11.95 0.35 -12.10
N ASN A 47 -11.67 1.65 -11.98
CA ASN A 47 -11.63 2.35 -10.68
C ASN A 47 -12.98 2.28 -9.93
N ASN A 48 -14.09 2.18 -10.66
CA ASN A 48 -15.44 2.01 -10.13
C ASN A 48 -15.66 0.67 -9.40
N LEU A 49 -14.77 -0.31 -9.58
CA LEU A 49 -14.79 -1.59 -8.86
C LEU A 49 -14.04 -1.53 -7.53
N VAL A 50 -13.34 -0.42 -7.24
CA VAL A 50 -12.61 -0.22 -5.99
C VAL A 50 -13.52 0.49 -4.99
N HIS A 51 -13.74 -0.13 -3.84
CA HIS A 51 -14.56 0.42 -2.76
C HIS A 51 -13.77 1.42 -1.89
N ASP A 52 -14.43 1.98 -0.87
CA ASP A 52 -13.78 2.86 0.12
C ASP A 52 -12.64 2.14 0.86
N GLN A 53 -11.58 2.89 1.21
CA GLN A 53 -10.38 2.41 1.91
C GLN A 53 -10.67 1.51 3.10
N LYS A 54 -11.72 1.83 3.84
CA LYS A 54 -12.07 1.15 5.10
C LYS A 54 -12.51 -0.30 4.90
N ASN A 55 -12.82 -0.69 3.66
CA ASN A 55 -13.23 -2.06 3.32
C ASN A 55 -12.05 -2.97 2.98
N TYR A 56 -10.83 -2.44 2.97
CA TYR A 56 -9.62 -3.18 2.60
C TYR A 56 -8.58 -3.11 3.71
N TYR A 57 -7.75 -4.15 3.77
CA TYR A 57 -6.49 -4.18 4.51
C TYR A 57 -5.37 -4.52 3.53
N LEU A 58 -4.11 -4.29 3.92
CA LEU A 58 -2.97 -4.73 3.14
C LEU A 58 -2.57 -6.15 3.55
N GLU A 59 -2.15 -6.96 2.60
CA GLU A 59 -1.50 -8.24 2.85
C GLU A 59 -0.16 -8.27 2.11
N SER A 60 0.82 -8.97 2.67
CA SER A 60 2.12 -9.11 2.02
C SER A 60 2.80 -10.42 2.40
N VAL A 61 3.82 -10.77 1.62
CA VAL A 61 4.69 -11.92 1.85
C VAL A 61 5.86 -11.49 2.73
N THR A 62 6.07 -12.19 3.83
CA THR A 62 7.22 -11.97 4.71
C THR A 62 8.49 -12.62 4.18
N SER A 63 9.63 -12.27 4.78
CA SER A 63 10.92 -12.95 4.55
C SER A 63 10.89 -14.45 4.93
N SER A 64 9.94 -14.88 5.76
CA SER A 64 9.66 -16.29 6.08
C SER A 64 8.72 -16.98 5.09
N ALA A 65 8.42 -16.34 3.95
CA ALA A 65 7.52 -16.82 2.90
C ALA A 65 6.09 -17.10 3.39
N GLN A 66 5.62 -16.32 4.36
CA GLN A 66 4.24 -16.38 4.84
C GLN A 66 3.46 -15.19 4.32
N ILE A 67 2.23 -15.42 3.87
CA ILE A 67 1.29 -14.35 3.57
C ILE A 67 0.65 -13.95 4.90
N ILE A 68 0.83 -12.70 5.30
CA ILE A 68 0.24 -12.17 6.52
C ILE A 68 -0.69 -10.99 6.20
N PRO A 69 -1.86 -10.93 6.87
CA PRO A 69 -2.69 -9.73 6.85
C PRO A 69 -2.07 -8.66 7.77
N LEU A 70 -1.97 -7.43 7.27
CA LEU A 70 -1.44 -6.28 7.98
C LEU A 70 -2.60 -5.45 8.56
N TYR A 71 -3.20 -5.95 9.64
CA TYR A 71 -4.37 -5.31 10.26
C TYR A 71 -4.03 -4.05 11.07
N ASP A 72 -2.83 -3.96 11.64
CA ASP A 72 -2.38 -2.76 12.34
C ASP A 72 -1.79 -1.76 11.33
N GLU A 73 -2.62 -0.80 10.94
CA GLU A 73 -2.26 0.19 9.93
C GLU A 73 -1.39 1.33 10.46
N GLN A 74 -1.03 1.32 11.76
CA GLN A 74 -0.10 2.28 12.37
C GLN A 74 1.38 1.84 12.28
N ILE A 75 1.63 0.58 11.88
CA ILE A 75 2.98 0.06 11.65
C ILE A 75 3.64 0.81 10.49
N LYS A 76 4.94 1.07 10.61
CA LYS A 76 5.75 1.68 9.55
C LYS A 76 6.22 0.65 8.53
N LEU A 77 6.39 1.07 7.29
CA LEU A 77 6.85 0.19 6.21
C LEU A 77 8.17 -0.54 6.52
N ASN A 78 9.13 0.15 7.15
CA ASN A 78 10.42 -0.43 7.53
C ASN A 78 10.39 -1.33 8.78
N GLU A 79 9.22 -1.50 9.41
CA GLU A 79 9.01 -2.40 10.55
C GLU A 79 8.33 -3.72 10.15
N LEU A 80 8.00 -3.89 8.86
CA LEU A 80 7.47 -5.12 8.26
C LEU A 80 8.58 -6.12 7.93
#